data_AF-A0A9X4M5M5-F1
#
_entry.id   AF-A0A9X4M5M5-F1
#
_cell.length_a   1.000
_cell.length_b   1.000
_cell.length_c   1.000
_cell.angle_alpha   90.00
_cell.angle_beta   90.00
_cell.angle_gamma   90.00
#
_symmetry.space_group_name_H-M   'P 1'
#
loop_
_entity.id
_entity.type
_entity.pdbx_description
1 polymer ?
#
loop_
_entity_poly.entity_id
_entity_poly.type
_entity_poly.pdbx_seq_one_letter_code
_entity_poly.pdbx_strand_id
1 'polypeptide(L)'
;MINPRNISYGSIIYLIILFLGYTVVGYILAAYNVNLLILIGTYLITLRLAQTGSSSISLAIAWISLWLWGGVFVWAKPLVLGEINPQTIALLLLSCWIHITSMIFLLAFAQPRMYRIGLNKQNSIYGLIILVWSAMSIGWHIYQRISPL
;
A
#
# COMPACT_ATOMS: atom_id res chain seq x y z
N MET A 1 -10.72 29.86 22.02
CA MET A 1 -9.37 30.28 21.58
C MET A 1 -8.76 29.13 20.78
N ILE A 2 -8.55 29.32 19.47
CA ILE A 2 -7.95 28.32 18.59
C ILE A 2 -6.43 28.50 18.69
N ASN A 3 -5.75 27.55 19.33
CA ASN A 3 -4.29 27.51 19.45
C ASN A 3 -3.70 27.36 18.02
N PRO A 4 -2.72 28.17 17.59
CA PRO A 4 -2.10 28.02 16.27
C PRO A 4 -1.68 26.56 16.06
N ARG A 5 -2.13 25.98 14.94
CA ARG A 5 -1.93 24.58 14.56
C ARG A 5 -0.43 24.27 14.59
N ASN A 6 0.05 23.75 15.71
CA ASN A 6 1.36 23.15 15.78
C ASN A 6 1.28 21.86 14.97
N ILE A 7 1.67 21.93 13.70
CA ILE A 7 1.68 20.77 12.81
C ILE A 7 2.58 19.73 13.47
N SER A 8 1.96 18.64 13.93
CA SER A 8 2.69 17.60 14.63
C SER A 8 3.67 16.95 13.64
N TYR A 9 4.97 17.21 13.81
CA TYR A 9 6.04 16.57 13.01
C TYR A 9 5.87 15.05 12.94
N GLY A 10 5.43 14.42 14.03
CA GLY A 10 5.13 12.99 14.05
C GLY A 10 4.00 12.55 13.10
N SER A 11 3.05 13.44 12.77
CA SER A 11 2.01 13.15 11.76
C SER A 11 2.56 13.29 10.35
N ILE A 12 3.45 14.26 10.09
CA ILE A 12 4.14 14.38 8.80
C ILE A 12 5.01 13.15 8.55
N ILE A 13 5.87 12.78 9.52
CA ILE A 13 6.76 11.62 9.41
C ILE A 13 5.94 10.35 9.15
N TYR A 14 4.81 10.18 9.83
CA TYR A 14 3.92 9.05 9.60
C TYR A 14 3.40 8.99 8.16
N LEU A 15 2.96 10.12 7.61
CA LEU A 15 2.44 10.20 6.24
C LEU A 15 3.54 9.99 5.19
N ILE A 16 4.78 10.40 5.48
CA ILE A 16 5.95 10.10 4.64
C ILE A 16 6.23 8.60 4.63
N ILE A 17 6.23 7.95 5.80
CA ILE A 17 6.43 6.49 5.90
C ILE A 17 5.32 5.76 5.15
N LEU A 18 4.07 6.20 5.30
CA LEU A 18 2.93 5.66 4.57
C LEU A 18 3.12 5.80 3.06
N PHE A 19 3.52 6.99 2.60
CA PHE A 19 3.78 7.25 1.18
C PHE A 19 4.88 6.33 0.64
N LEU A 20 6.06 6.30 1.27
CA LEU A 20 7.16 5.44 0.84
C LEU A 20 6.78 3.95 0.85
N GLY A 21 6.05 3.53 1.87
CA GLY A 21 5.58 2.16 1.98
C GLY A 21 4.62 1.77 0.86
N TYR A 22 3.69 2.64 0.47
CA TYR A 22 2.80 2.42 -0.68
C TYR A 22 3.50 2.56 -2.04
N THR A 23 4.59 3.32 -2.13
CA THR A 23 5.48 3.29 -3.30
C THR A 23 6.08 1.90 -3.49
N VAL A 24 6.54 1.28 -2.41
CA VAL A 24 7.03 -0.12 -2.46
C VAL A 24 5.90 -1.08 -2.84
N VAL A 25 4.66 -0.88 -2.34
CA VAL A 25 3.52 -1.70 -2.76
C VAL A 25 3.27 -1.57 -4.27
N GLY A 26 3.27 -0.36 -4.82
CA GLY A 26 3.14 -0.14 -6.27
C GLY A 26 4.24 -0.82 -7.08
N TYR A 27 5.48 -0.75 -6.59
CA TYR A 27 6.62 -1.43 -7.20
C TYR A 27 6.43 -2.96 -7.20
N ILE A 28 5.99 -3.55 -6.08
CA ILE A 28 5.72 -5.00 -5.97
C ILE A 28 4.63 -5.41 -6.97
N LEU A 29 3.53 -4.67 -7.04
CA LEU A 29 2.44 -4.97 -7.98
C LEU A 29 2.93 -4.99 -9.43
N ALA A 30 3.77 -4.01 -9.81
CA ALA A 30 4.38 -3.98 -11.13
C ALA A 30 5.36 -5.14 -11.35
N ALA A 31 6.18 -5.46 -10.36
CA ALA A 31 7.16 -6.53 -10.43
C ALA A 31 6.53 -7.91 -10.68
N TYR A 32 5.36 -8.15 -10.11
CA TYR A 32 4.60 -9.38 -10.29
C TYR A 32 3.64 -9.36 -11.49
N ASN A 33 3.65 -8.30 -12.31
CA ASN A 33 2.75 -8.13 -13.45
C ASN A 33 1.28 -8.42 -13.10
N VAL A 34 0.80 -7.87 -11.99
CA VAL A 34 -0.55 -8.18 -11.52
C VAL A 34 -1.59 -7.77 -12.56
N ASN A 35 -2.63 -8.58 -12.70
CA ASN A 35 -3.69 -8.27 -13.64
C ASN A 35 -4.50 -7.04 -13.19
N LEU A 36 -5.29 -6.50 -14.12
CA LEU A 36 -6.11 -5.32 -13.89
C LEU A 36 -7.13 -5.52 -12.75
N LEU A 37 -7.63 -6.75 -12.56
CA LEU A 37 -8.60 -7.07 -11.51
C LEU A 37 -7.99 -6.93 -10.11
N ILE A 38 -6.79 -7.46 -9.89
CA ILE A 38 -6.04 -7.32 -8.63
C ILE A 38 -5.73 -5.85 -8.37
N LEU A 39 -5.34 -5.12 -9.42
CA LEU A 39 -5.02 -3.70 -9.32
C LEU A 39 -6.24 -2.87 -8.90
N ILE A 40 -7.37 -3.00 -9.60
CA ILE A 40 -8.62 -2.30 -9.28
C ILE A 40 -9.09 -2.67 -7.87
N GLY A 41 -9.09 -3.95 -7.53
CA GLY A 41 -9.50 -4.38 -6.20
C GLY A 41 -8.59 -3.82 -5.10
N THR A 42 -7.29 -3.70 -5.33
CA THR A 42 -6.36 -3.06 -4.38
C THR A 42 -6.67 -1.57 -4.20
N TYR A 43 -7.01 -0.85 -5.28
CA TYR A 43 -7.48 0.53 -5.20
C TYR A 43 -8.80 0.67 -4.43
N LEU A 44 -9.75 -0.24 -4.65
CA LEU A 44 -11.03 -0.25 -3.91
C LEU A 44 -10.85 -0.59 -2.43
N ILE A 45 -9.96 -1.52 -2.09
CA ILE A 45 -9.64 -1.86 -0.71
C ILE A 45 -8.97 -0.68 0.00
N THR A 46 -7.99 -0.02 -0.62
CA THR A 46 -7.34 1.16 -0.03
C THR A 46 -8.31 2.34 0.12
N LEU A 47 -9.22 2.54 -0.84
CA LEU A 47 -10.32 3.50 -0.74
C LEU A 47 -11.20 3.18 0.48
N ARG A 48 -11.66 1.95 0.60
CA ARG A 48 -12.53 1.52 1.70
C ARG A 48 -11.82 1.67 3.05
N LEU A 49 -10.54 1.33 3.11
CA LEU A 49 -9.71 1.51 4.31
C LEU A 49 -9.58 2.98 4.71
N ALA A 50 -9.34 3.87 3.75
CA ALA A 50 -9.24 5.30 4.01
C ALA A 50 -10.58 5.89 4.50
N GLN A 51 -11.71 5.35 4.04
CA GLN A 51 -13.05 5.79 4.44
C GLN A 51 -13.45 5.32 5.84
N THR A 52 -13.17 4.05 6.17
CA THR A 52 -13.72 3.41 7.38
C THR A 52 -12.67 3.05 8.43
N GLY A 53 -11.39 3.27 8.14
CA GLY A 53 -10.27 2.98 9.03
C GLY A 53 -10.20 1.51 9.43
N SER A 54 -10.02 1.27 10.73
CA SER A 54 -9.80 -0.07 11.32
C SER A 54 -10.89 -1.10 11.04
N SER A 55 -12.14 -0.66 10.83
CA SER A 55 -13.27 -1.56 10.56
C SER A 55 -13.14 -2.37 9.26
N SER A 56 -12.30 -1.95 8.32
CA SER A 56 -12.06 -2.66 7.06
C SER A 56 -10.71 -3.40 7.00
N ILE A 57 -9.98 -3.50 8.12
CA ILE A 57 -8.69 -4.21 8.16
C ILE A 57 -8.88 -5.68 7.80
N SER A 58 -9.88 -6.36 8.36
CA SER A 58 -10.14 -7.78 8.08
C SER A 58 -10.40 -8.04 6.60
N LEU A 59 -11.22 -7.19 5.97
CA LEU A 59 -11.48 -7.25 4.53
C LEU A 59 -10.19 -7.07 3.71
N ALA A 60 -9.36 -6.10 4.09
CA ALA A 60 -8.11 -5.84 3.38
C ALA A 60 -7.11 -6.98 3.52
N ILE A 61 -6.95 -7.53 4.73
CA ILE A 61 -6.10 -8.71 4.99
C ILE A 61 -6.63 -9.92 4.22
N ALA A 62 -7.95 -10.14 4.19
CA ALA A 62 -8.55 -11.23 3.42
C ALA A 62 -8.26 -11.07 1.91
N TRP A 63 -8.43 -9.86 1.38
CA TRP A 63 -8.13 -9.55 -0.02
C TRP A 63 -6.67 -9.83 -0.38
N ILE A 64 -5.71 -9.30 0.39
CA ILE A 64 -4.30 -9.50 0.09
C ILE A 64 -3.87 -10.96 0.28
N SER A 65 -4.44 -11.66 1.27
CA SER A 65 -4.09 -13.05 1.54
C SER A 65 -4.60 -13.97 0.43
N LEU A 66 -5.81 -13.72 -0.10
CA LEU A 66 -6.34 -14.47 -1.24
C LEU A 66 -5.37 -14.45 -2.43
N TRP A 67 -4.88 -13.26 -2.79
CA TRP A 67 -4.01 -13.09 -3.95
C TRP A 67 -2.57 -13.52 -3.70
N LEU A 68 -2.04 -13.24 -2.52
CA LEU A 68 -0.66 -13.57 -2.21
C LEU A 68 -0.48 -15.08 -2.06
N TRP A 69 -1.38 -15.77 -1.36
CA TRP A 69 -1.35 -17.23 -1.27
C TRP A 69 -1.76 -17.90 -2.58
N GLY A 70 -2.71 -17.32 -3.33
CA GLY A 70 -2.97 -17.73 -4.72
C GLY A 70 -1.72 -17.68 -5.58
N GLY A 71 -0.92 -16.62 -5.43
CA GLY A 71 0.40 -16.45 -6.07
C GLY A 71 1.40 -17.53 -5.67
N VAL A 72 1.45 -17.94 -4.40
CA VAL A 72 2.29 -19.06 -3.93
C VAL A 72 1.92 -20.36 -4.65
N PHE A 73 0.63 -20.67 -4.80
CA PHE A 73 0.19 -21.92 -5.46
C PHE A 73 0.57 -22.00 -6.94
N VAL A 74 0.63 -20.85 -7.63
CA VAL A 74 0.99 -20.79 -9.06
C VAL A 74 2.48 -20.48 -9.28
N TRP A 75 3.30 -20.51 -8.22
CA TRP A 75 4.72 -20.13 -8.29
C TRP A 75 4.95 -18.76 -8.94
N ALA A 76 4.12 -17.77 -8.56
CA ALA A 76 4.27 -16.42 -9.05
C ALA A 76 5.68 -15.90 -8.73
N LYS A 77 6.38 -15.46 -9.77
CA LYS A 77 7.71 -14.87 -9.67
C LYS A 77 7.72 -13.48 -10.29
N PRO A 78 8.51 -12.55 -9.74
CA PRO A 78 8.68 -11.25 -10.36
C PRO A 78 9.37 -11.38 -11.72
N LEU A 79 9.01 -10.50 -12.67
CA LEU A 79 9.37 -10.59 -14.10
C LEU A 79 10.87 -10.66 -14.38
N VAL A 80 11.69 -9.99 -13.56
CA VAL A 80 13.10 -9.69 -13.87
C VAL A 80 14.08 -10.52 -13.04
N LEU A 81 13.59 -11.24 -12.06
CA LEU A 81 14.45 -12.16 -11.32
C LEU A 81 14.56 -13.46 -12.14
N GLY A 82 15.79 -13.84 -12.47
CA GLY A 82 16.13 -15.04 -13.27
C GLY A 82 15.80 -16.35 -12.55
N GLU A 83 16.67 -17.35 -12.65
CA GLU A 83 16.47 -18.59 -11.92
C GLU A 83 16.66 -18.37 -10.41
N ILE A 84 15.54 -18.33 -9.68
CA ILE A 84 15.54 -18.26 -8.21
C ILE A 84 15.06 -19.59 -7.63
N ASN A 85 15.72 -20.05 -6.57
CA ASN A 85 15.28 -21.18 -5.78
C ASN A 85 13.84 -20.96 -5.23
N PRO A 86 12.97 -21.98 -5.27
CA PRO A 86 11.69 -22.04 -4.55
C PRO A 86 11.66 -21.39 -3.15
N GLN A 87 12.67 -21.65 -2.31
CA GLN A 87 12.77 -21.12 -0.95
C GLN A 87 12.85 -19.59 -0.93
N THR A 88 13.61 -19.01 -1.85
CA THR A 88 13.76 -17.56 -1.96
C THR A 88 12.47 -16.89 -2.42
N ILE A 89 11.75 -17.51 -3.37
CA ILE A 89 10.43 -17.02 -3.81
C ILE A 89 9.44 -17.04 -2.63
N ALA A 90 9.40 -18.12 -1.85
CA ALA A 90 8.54 -18.22 -0.68
C ALA A 90 8.86 -17.15 0.37
N LEU A 91 10.15 -16.90 0.65
CA LEU A 91 10.59 -15.84 1.55
C LEU A 91 10.23 -14.44 1.02
N LEU A 92 10.33 -14.22 -0.29
CA LEU A 92 9.99 -12.94 -0.90
C LEU A 92 8.49 -12.67 -0.86
N LEU A 93 7.65 -13.68 -1.13
CA LEU A 93 6.20 -13.61 -0.98
C LEU A 93 5.80 -13.36 0.49
N LEU A 94 6.43 -14.06 1.44
CA LEU A 94 6.21 -13.82 2.87
C LEU A 94 6.60 -12.39 3.28
N SER A 95 7.74 -11.89 2.80
CA SER A 95 8.18 -10.51 3.03
C SER A 95 7.19 -9.49 2.46
N CYS A 96 6.69 -9.73 1.24
CA CYS A 96 5.64 -8.92 0.63
C CYS A 96 4.37 -8.92 1.48
N TRP A 97 3.96 -10.08 2.00
CA TRP A 97 2.77 -10.20 2.85
C TRP A 97 2.90 -9.39 4.13
N ILE A 98 4.04 -9.50 4.83
CA ILE A 98 4.31 -8.73 6.05
C ILE A 98 4.32 -7.23 5.76
N HIS A 99 4.97 -6.81 4.67
CA HIS A 99 5.05 -5.39 4.29
C HIS A 99 3.67 -4.83 3.96
N ILE A 100 2.90 -5.49 3.10
CA ILE A 100 1.56 -5.04 2.69
C ILE A 100 0.61 -5.02 3.90
N THR A 101 0.66 -6.03 4.76
CA THR A 101 -0.13 -6.07 6.01
C THR A 101 0.20 -4.89 6.91
N SER A 102 1.49 -4.57 7.07
CA SER A 102 1.92 -3.39 7.84
C SER A 102 1.37 -2.10 7.25
N MET A 103 1.35 -1.97 5.91
CA MET A 103 0.77 -0.81 5.23
C MET A 103 -0.75 -0.70 5.42
N ILE A 104 -1.47 -1.82 5.44
CA ILE A 104 -2.91 -1.85 5.78
C ILE A 104 -3.13 -1.25 7.17
N PHE A 105 -2.35 -1.68 8.17
CA PHE A 105 -2.47 -1.12 9.51
C PHE A 105 -2.15 0.38 9.53
N LEU A 106 -1.09 0.82 8.83
CA LEU A 106 -0.77 2.24 8.77
C LEU A 106 -1.89 3.06 8.10
N LEU A 107 -2.44 2.60 6.97
CA LEU A 107 -3.52 3.32 6.31
C LEU A 107 -4.79 3.38 7.17
N ALA A 108 -5.14 2.27 7.84
CA ALA A 108 -6.33 2.17 8.67
C ALA A 108 -6.33 3.18 9.84
N PHE A 109 -5.15 3.60 10.31
CA PHE A 109 -4.97 4.56 11.39
C PHE A 109 -4.43 5.93 10.92
N ALA A 110 -4.40 6.19 9.61
CA ALA A 110 -3.85 7.43 9.07
C ALA A 110 -4.78 8.64 9.20
N GLN A 111 -6.11 8.43 9.28
CA GLN A 111 -7.08 9.52 9.30
C GLN A 111 -6.88 10.49 10.50
N PRO A 112 -6.68 10.02 11.76
CA PRO A 112 -6.28 10.88 12.88
C PRO A 112 -5.05 11.77 12.60
N ARG A 113 -4.09 11.29 11.79
CA ARG A 113 -2.88 12.04 11.45
C ARG A 113 -3.17 13.18 10.49
N MET A 114 -4.11 12.98 9.56
CA MET A 114 -4.60 14.02 8.65
C MET A 114 -5.36 15.14 9.38
N TYR A 115 -6.13 14.81 10.41
CA TYR A 115 -6.77 15.86 11.24
C TYR A 115 -5.74 16.69 12.00
N ARG A 116 -4.65 16.08 12.48
CA ARG A 116 -3.57 16.77 13.20
C ARG A 116 -2.79 17.76 12.35
N ILE A 117 -2.80 17.60 11.02
CA ILE A 117 -2.28 18.60 10.07
C ILE A 117 -3.33 19.63 9.67
N GLY A 118 -4.53 19.59 10.27
CA GLY A 118 -5.57 20.60 10.12
C GLY A 118 -6.59 20.34 9.01
N LEU A 119 -6.66 19.13 8.47
CA LEU A 119 -7.69 18.75 7.50
C LEU A 119 -8.99 18.36 8.19
N ASN A 120 -10.12 18.61 7.53
CA ASN A 120 -11.42 18.11 7.97
C ASN A 120 -11.60 16.62 7.58
N LYS A 121 -12.74 16.02 7.94
CA LYS A 121 -13.00 14.58 7.74
C LYS A 121 -12.92 14.17 6.27
N GLN A 122 -13.59 14.92 5.42
CA GLN A 122 -13.72 14.61 4.01
C GLN A 122 -12.38 14.84 3.29
N ASN A 123 -11.70 15.95 3.57
CA ASN A 123 -10.39 16.25 3.02
C ASN A 123 -9.32 15.27 3.50
N SER A 124 -9.44 14.73 4.72
CA SER A 124 -8.55 13.67 5.21
C SER A 124 -8.69 12.39 4.39
N ILE A 125 -9.93 11.98 4.09
CA ILE A 125 -10.18 10.78 3.27
C ILE A 125 -9.62 10.97 1.87
N TYR A 126 -9.98 12.07 1.18
CA TYR A 126 -9.47 12.35 -0.16
C TYR A 126 -7.94 12.52 -0.19
N GLY A 127 -7.37 13.19 0.81
CA GLY A 127 -5.93 13.34 0.93
C GLY A 127 -5.21 11.99 1.08
N LEU A 128 -5.75 11.06 1.87
CA LEU A 128 -5.18 9.71 1.99
C LEU A 128 -5.29 8.91 0.70
N ILE A 129 -6.43 9.01 0.00
CA ILE A 129 -6.62 8.34 -1.30
C ILE A 129 -5.59 8.85 -2.30
N ILE A 130 -5.47 10.17 -2.45
CA ILE A 130 -4.50 10.78 -3.37
C ILE A 130 -3.07 10.38 -2.99
N LEU A 131 -2.73 10.44 -1.71
CA LEU A 131 -1.40 10.05 -1.21
C LEU A 131 -1.06 8.60 -1.53
N VAL A 132 -1.96 7.66 -1.22
CA VAL A 132 -1.74 6.23 -1.44
C VAL A 132 -1.72 5.89 -2.92
N TRP A 133 -2.67 6.40 -3.69
CA TRP A 133 -2.77 6.07 -5.12
C TRP A 133 -1.64 6.67 -5.94
N SER A 134 -1.23 7.91 -5.62
CA SER A 134 -0.05 8.52 -6.25
C SER A 134 1.23 7.78 -5.89
N ALA A 135 1.42 7.39 -4.62
CA ALA A 135 2.56 6.58 -4.20
C ALA A 135 2.63 5.26 -4.97
N MET A 136 1.53 4.51 -5.03
CA MET A 136 1.46 3.26 -5.78
C MET A 136 1.76 3.46 -7.27
N SER A 137 1.19 4.51 -7.89
CA SER A 137 1.44 4.83 -9.30
C SER A 137 2.90 5.18 -9.56
N ILE A 138 3.53 5.94 -8.65
CA ILE A 138 4.97 6.26 -8.71
C ILE A 138 5.79 4.97 -8.62
N GLY A 139 5.50 4.11 -7.65
CA GLY A 139 6.19 2.82 -7.49
C GLY A 139 6.11 1.94 -8.73
N TRP A 140 4.93 1.87 -9.33
CA TRP A 140 4.69 1.15 -10.57
C TRP A 140 5.55 1.68 -11.72
N HIS A 141 5.56 3.00 -11.93
CA HIS A 141 6.35 3.61 -13.00
C HIS A 141 7.86 3.55 -12.74
N ILE A 142 8.30 3.61 -11.48
CA ILE A 142 9.71 3.38 -11.12
C ILE A 142 10.15 1.99 -11.60
N TYR A 143 9.34 0.96 -11.32
CA TYR A 143 9.64 -0.39 -11.79
C TYR A 143 9.75 -0.46 -13.31
N GLN A 144 8.76 0.07 -14.04
CA GLN A 144 8.75 0.06 -15.51
C GLN A 144 9.97 0.76 -16.13
N ARG A 145 10.51 1.79 -15.47
CA ARG A 145 11.69 2.52 -15.95
C ARG A 145 13.00 1.77 -15.69
N ILE A 146 13.11 1.09 -14.55
CA ILE A 146 14.31 0.34 -14.16
C ILE A 146 14.37 -1.01 -14.89
N SER A 147 13.20 -1.59 -15.14
CA SER A 147 13.03 -2.87 -15.80
C SER A 147 12.18 -2.68 -17.05
N PRO A 148 12.70 -1.99 -18.08
CA PRO A 148 12.05 -1.98 -19.37
C PRO A 148 12.07 -3.43 -19.89
N LEU A 149 10.89 -4.04 -19.91
CA LEU A 149 10.63 -5.24 -20.71
C LEU A 149 10.84 -4.90 -22.19
#